data_AF-A0A9P3LMV4-F1
#
_entry.id   AF-A0A9P3LMV4-F1
#
_cell.length_a   1.000
_cell.length_b   1.000
_cell.length_c   1.000
_cell.angle_alpha   90.00
_cell.angle_beta   90.00
_cell.angle_gamma   90.00
#
_symmetry.space_group_name_H-M   'P 1'
#
loop_
_entity.id
_entity.type
_entity.pdbx_description
1 polymer ?
#
loop_
_entity_poly.entity_id
_entity_poly.type
_entity_poly.pdbx_seq_one_letter_code
_entity_poly.pdbx_strand_id
1 'polypeptide(L)'
;MRALSSHIADCNSLPIERQIDLLSQWDIFKLYGISNYSVEGRIAAATAARDRLIAFLATICDDPEQLRTKLRDARSVISGSSTLPLLDPATTFTPKNINIYCPVDTWDDLSTSLADITHAQLTLEIISDGLPPSIISTEPIVTYLPLGASCRRVLTTPSTTIDIIGSCTPSALFPIAHFDNTLTMNVVSADAFIVPYPSTFSDVSASTLQSSKDSEHRGKIVWQSLGLGCKQAKV
;
A
#
# COMPACT_ATOMS: atom_id res chain seq x y z
N MET A 1 -1.67 9.46 -23.99
CA MET A 1 -2.58 10.56 -23.52
C MET A 1 -3.92 10.63 -24.27
N ARG A 2 -3.99 10.65 -25.61
CA ARG A 2 -5.29 10.77 -26.33
C ARG A 2 -6.30 9.63 -26.06
N ALA A 3 -5.85 8.40 -25.84
CA ALA A 3 -6.74 7.30 -25.49
C ALA A 3 -7.32 7.42 -24.07
N LEU A 4 -6.57 8.01 -23.13
CA LEU A 4 -7.04 8.23 -21.77
C LEU A 4 -8.15 9.30 -21.74
N SER A 5 -8.04 10.34 -22.57
CA SER A 5 -9.06 11.40 -22.63
C SER A 5 -10.41 10.94 -23.17
N SER A 6 -10.46 10.01 -24.12
CA SER A 6 -11.75 9.48 -24.62
C SER A 6 -12.44 8.62 -23.55
N HIS A 7 -11.70 7.71 -22.91
CA HIS A 7 -12.27 6.89 -21.83
C HIS A 7 -12.77 7.70 -20.63
N ILE A 8 -12.05 8.77 -20.26
CA ILE A 8 -12.47 9.67 -19.17
C ILE A 8 -13.74 10.44 -19.56
N ALA A 9 -13.84 10.93 -20.80
CA ALA A 9 -15.04 11.63 -21.28
C ALA A 9 -16.26 10.71 -21.29
N ASP A 10 -16.10 9.49 -21.81
CA ASP A 10 -17.16 8.48 -21.84
C ASP A 10 -17.62 8.13 -20.42
N CYS A 11 -16.69 7.90 -19.49
CA CYS A 11 -17.01 7.59 -18.10
C CYS A 11 -17.78 8.74 -17.42
N ASN A 12 -17.35 9.99 -17.57
CA ASN A 12 -18.04 11.14 -16.95
C ASN A 12 -19.46 11.38 -17.47
N SER A 13 -19.81 10.83 -18.64
CA SER A 13 -21.18 10.92 -19.17
C SER A 13 -22.16 9.95 -18.50
N LEU A 14 -21.66 8.97 -17.73
CA LEU A 14 -22.46 7.97 -17.05
C LEU A 14 -22.99 8.46 -15.69
N PRO A 15 -24.10 7.91 -15.18
CA PRO A 15 -24.50 8.07 -13.77
C PRO A 15 -23.41 7.57 -12.81
N ILE A 16 -23.31 8.17 -11.61
CA ILE A 16 -22.24 7.92 -10.64
C ILE A 16 -22.09 6.43 -10.27
N GLU A 17 -23.19 5.70 -10.17
CA GLU A 17 -23.20 4.27 -9.84
C GLU A 17 -22.51 3.46 -10.94
N ARG A 18 -22.78 3.79 -12.21
CA ARG A 18 -22.14 3.16 -13.37
C ARG A 18 -20.68 3.57 -13.54
N GLN A 19 -20.34 4.79 -13.12
CA GLN A 19 -18.93 5.20 -13.05
C GLN A 19 -18.18 4.29 -12.07
N ILE A 20 -18.68 4.11 -10.84
CA ILE A 20 -18.01 3.31 -9.81
C ILE A 20 -17.75 1.88 -10.30
N ASP A 21 -18.75 1.23 -10.92
CA ASP A 21 -18.60 -0.12 -11.50
C ASP A 21 -17.44 -0.18 -12.51
N LEU A 22 -17.39 0.79 -13.43
CA LEU A 22 -16.35 0.87 -14.45
C LEU A 22 -14.97 1.17 -13.84
N LEU A 23 -14.92 2.09 -12.87
CA LEU A 23 -13.71 2.52 -12.19
C LEU A 23 -13.11 1.42 -11.30
N SER A 24 -13.92 0.47 -10.81
CA SER A 24 -13.42 -0.66 -10.02
C SER A 24 -12.34 -1.47 -10.76
N GLN A 25 -12.44 -1.53 -12.09
CA GLN A 25 -11.54 -2.25 -13.00
C GLN A 25 -10.36 -1.40 -13.48
N TRP A 26 -10.34 -0.11 -13.16
CA TRP A 26 -9.32 0.81 -13.64
C TRP A 26 -8.06 0.73 -12.77
N ASP A 27 -6.90 0.72 -13.41
CA ASP A 27 -5.63 0.95 -12.72
C ASP A 27 -5.60 2.32 -12.03
N ILE A 28 -4.67 2.49 -11.08
CA ILE A 28 -4.56 3.70 -10.27
C ILE A 28 -4.31 4.97 -11.12
N PHE A 29 -3.72 4.87 -12.31
CA PHE A 29 -3.45 6.04 -13.16
C PHE A 29 -4.71 6.54 -13.86
N LYS A 30 -5.57 5.63 -14.29
CA LYS A 30 -6.88 5.99 -14.81
C LYS A 30 -7.76 6.60 -13.72
N LEU A 31 -7.73 6.06 -12.49
CA LEU A 31 -8.37 6.67 -11.32
C LEU A 31 -7.83 8.07 -11.03
N TYR A 32 -6.51 8.24 -11.07
CA TYR A 32 -5.88 9.55 -10.93
C TYR A 32 -6.32 10.51 -12.03
N GLY A 33 -6.35 10.06 -13.28
CA GLY A 33 -6.79 10.85 -14.43
C GLY A 33 -8.21 11.40 -14.26
N ILE A 34 -9.17 10.55 -13.90
CA ILE A 34 -10.56 10.98 -13.70
C ILE A 34 -10.71 11.88 -12.46
N SER A 35 -9.92 11.66 -11.41
CA SER A 35 -9.95 12.50 -10.20
C SER A 35 -9.50 13.95 -10.41
N ASN A 36 -8.70 14.18 -11.45
CA ASN A 36 -8.24 15.50 -11.86
C ASN A 36 -9.12 16.12 -12.95
N TYR A 37 -10.10 15.38 -13.48
CA TYR A 37 -10.96 15.84 -14.56
C TYR A 37 -12.18 16.63 -14.08
N SER A 38 -12.85 16.16 -13.02
CA SER A 38 -14.06 16.76 -12.47
C SER A 38 -14.19 16.51 -10.95
N VAL A 39 -15.14 17.21 -10.30
CA VAL A 39 -15.43 16.98 -8.87
C VAL A 39 -16.10 15.62 -8.68
N GLU A 40 -17.04 15.29 -9.57
CA GLU A 40 -17.75 14.01 -9.62
C GLU A 40 -16.76 12.86 -9.85
N GLY A 41 -15.83 13.02 -10.79
CA GLY A 41 -14.79 12.05 -11.07
C GLY A 41 -13.83 11.83 -9.89
N ARG A 42 -13.55 12.89 -9.11
CA ARG A 42 -12.79 12.76 -7.85
C ARG A 42 -13.54 11.94 -6.81
N ILE A 43 -14.84 12.19 -6.64
CA ILE A 43 -15.68 11.44 -5.70
C ILE A 43 -15.73 9.97 -6.15
N ALA A 44 -15.98 9.72 -7.44
CA ALA A 44 -16.06 8.37 -8.01
C ALA A 44 -14.73 7.61 -7.85
N ALA A 45 -13.60 8.24 -8.15
CA ALA A 45 -12.27 7.63 -7.98
C ALA A 45 -11.93 7.33 -6.52
N ALA A 46 -12.26 8.25 -5.61
CA ALA A 46 -12.07 8.05 -4.17
C ALA A 46 -12.92 6.87 -3.66
N THR A 47 -14.18 6.78 -4.08
CA THR A 47 -15.06 5.65 -3.74
C THR A 47 -14.50 4.33 -4.28
N ALA A 48 -14.15 4.26 -5.56
CA ALA A 48 -13.61 3.04 -6.17
C ALA A 48 -12.29 2.58 -5.50
N ALA A 49 -11.40 3.51 -5.16
CA ALA A 49 -10.16 3.18 -4.49
C ALA A 49 -10.37 2.75 -3.01
N ARG A 50 -11.34 3.34 -2.30
CA ARG A 50 -11.76 2.87 -0.97
C ARG A 50 -12.33 1.46 -1.05
N ASP A 51 -13.27 1.22 -1.96
CA ASP A 51 -13.95 -0.07 -2.09
C ASP A 51 -12.94 -1.18 -2.42
N ARG A 52 -11.91 -0.87 -3.21
CA ARG A 52 -10.79 -1.77 -3.49
C ARG A 52 -9.97 -2.10 -2.25
N LEU A 53 -9.64 -1.09 -1.43
CA LEU A 53 -8.95 -1.33 -0.17
C LEU A 53 -9.81 -2.21 0.75
N ILE A 54 -11.11 -1.95 0.86
CA ILE A 54 -12.02 -2.77 1.66
C ILE A 54 -12.08 -4.21 1.15
N ALA A 55 -12.20 -4.42 -0.16
CA ALA A 55 -12.18 -5.75 -0.75
C ALA A 55 -10.87 -6.50 -0.47
N PHE A 56 -9.72 -5.80 -0.50
CA PHE A 56 -8.44 -6.38 -0.12
C PHE A 56 -8.39 -6.75 1.37
N LEU A 57 -8.82 -5.85 2.26
CA LEU A 57 -8.85 -6.12 3.71
C LEU A 57 -9.82 -7.25 4.08
N ALA A 58 -10.88 -7.45 3.29
CA ALA A 58 -11.83 -8.56 3.46
C ALA A 58 -11.19 -9.93 3.20
N THR A 59 -10.03 -10.00 2.55
CA THR A 59 -9.26 -11.24 2.40
C THR A 59 -8.53 -11.66 3.69
N ILE A 60 -8.49 -10.77 4.68
CA ILE A 60 -7.69 -10.87 5.90
C ILE A 60 -8.58 -11.06 7.13
N CYS A 61 -9.74 -10.38 7.17
CA CYS A 61 -10.64 -10.37 8.33
C CYS A 61 -12.10 -10.21 7.90
N ASP A 62 -13.01 -10.57 8.81
CA ASP A 62 -14.45 -10.50 8.57
C ASP A 62 -15.01 -9.06 8.63
N ASP A 63 -14.35 -8.15 9.35
CA ASP A 63 -14.70 -6.72 9.42
C ASP A 63 -13.61 -5.82 8.83
N PRO A 64 -13.56 -5.69 7.48
CA PRO A 64 -12.54 -4.89 6.80
C PRO A 64 -12.64 -3.38 7.08
N GLU A 65 -13.81 -2.87 7.46
CA GLU A 65 -13.99 -1.46 7.81
C GLU A 65 -13.44 -1.13 9.19
N GLN A 66 -13.62 -2.04 10.15
CA GLN A 66 -12.96 -1.93 11.45
C GLN A 66 -11.44 -1.98 11.29
N LEU A 67 -10.93 -2.91 10.49
CA LEU A 67 -9.50 -2.99 10.17
C LEU A 67 -8.99 -1.69 9.53
N ARG A 68 -9.69 -1.17 8.51
CA ARG A 68 -9.35 0.12 7.88
C ARG A 68 -9.33 1.27 8.88
N THR A 69 -10.28 1.30 9.82
CA THR A 69 -10.36 2.32 10.86
C THR A 69 -9.15 2.23 11.81
N LYS A 70 -8.74 1.03 12.21
CA LYS A 70 -7.52 0.84 13.00
C LYS A 70 -6.26 1.29 12.27
N LEU A 71 -6.16 1.04 10.97
CA LEU A 71 -5.05 1.55 10.16
C LEU A 71 -5.02 3.08 10.16
N ARG A 72 -6.18 3.74 10.05
CA ARG A 72 -6.28 5.21 10.13
C ARG A 72 -5.84 5.74 11.48
N ASP A 73 -6.42 5.20 12.56
CA ASP A 73 -6.19 5.67 13.92
C ASP A 73 -4.72 5.50 14.32
N ALA A 74 -4.10 4.40 13.90
CA ALA A 74 -2.68 4.15 14.12
C ALA A 74 -1.76 4.96 13.20
N ARG A 75 -2.30 5.66 12.18
CA ARG A 75 -1.54 6.33 11.10
C ARG A 75 -0.61 5.37 10.36
N SER A 76 -1.10 4.15 10.15
CA SER A 76 -0.34 3.07 9.53
C SER A 76 -0.62 2.98 8.05
N VAL A 77 0.31 2.33 7.35
CA VAL A 77 0.25 2.16 5.91
C VAL A 77 0.60 0.74 5.50
N ILE A 78 -0.01 0.28 4.42
CA ILE A 78 0.33 -0.95 3.73
C ILE A 78 1.35 -0.61 2.65
N SER A 79 2.41 -1.40 2.53
CA SER A 79 3.45 -1.22 1.51
C SER A 79 4.00 -2.55 1.01
N GLY A 80 4.99 -2.48 0.12
CA GLY A 80 5.61 -3.62 -0.53
C GLY A 80 4.70 -4.26 -1.58
N SER A 81 4.99 -5.52 -1.91
CA SER A 81 4.32 -6.26 -2.99
C SER A 81 2.81 -6.44 -2.78
N SER A 82 2.35 -6.39 -1.53
CA SER A 82 0.92 -6.46 -1.17
C SER A 82 0.07 -5.31 -1.72
N THR A 83 0.70 -4.20 -2.10
CA THR A 83 0.00 -3.06 -2.70
C THR A 83 -0.28 -3.24 -4.19
N LEU A 84 0.39 -4.16 -4.89
CA LEU A 84 0.25 -4.28 -6.35
C LEU A 84 -1.20 -4.56 -6.80
N PRO A 85 -1.94 -5.50 -6.18
CA PRO A 85 -3.35 -5.75 -6.55
C PRO A 85 -4.27 -4.55 -6.28
N LEU A 86 -3.89 -3.65 -5.36
CA LEU A 86 -4.62 -2.43 -5.08
C LEU A 86 -4.41 -1.37 -6.18
N LEU A 87 -3.25 -1.39 -6.84
CA LEU A 87 -2.89 -0.41 -7.88
C LEU A 87 -3.28 -0.87 -9.28
N ASP A 88 -3.17 -2.16 -9.54
CA ASP A 88 -3.50 -2.81 -10.79
C ASP A 88 -4.44 -4.00 -10.55
N PRO A 89 -5.76 -3.80 -10.64
CA PRO A 89 -6.74 -4.87 -10.45
C PRO A 89 -6.63 -6.00 -11.47
N ALA A 90 -5.98 -5.77 -12.61
CA ALA A 90 -5.78 -6.77 -13.64
C ALA A 90 -4.54 -7.65 -13.37
N THR A 91 -3.76 -7.34 -12.34
CA THR A 91 -2.58 -8.11 -12.00
C THR A 91 -2.94 -9.54 -11.60
N THR A 92 -2.15 -10.50 -12.06
CA THR A 92 -2.21 -11.90 -11.61
C THR A 92 -1.25 -12.18 -10.45
N PHE A 93 -0.53 -11.16 -10.00
CA PHE A 93 0.40 -11.28 -8.89
C PHE A 93 -0.34 -11.41 -7.56
N THR A 94 -0.08 -12.50 -6.84
CA THR A 94 -0.61 -12.73 -5.50
C THR A 94 0.51 -12.49 -4.48
N PRO A 95 0.36 -11.51 -3.56
CA PRO A 95 1.37 -11.28 -2.54
C PRO A 95 1.43 -12.45 -1.56
N LYS A 96 2.64 -12.79 -1.12
CA LYS A 96 2.87 -13.87 -0.14
C LYS A 96 2.47 -13.43 1.27
N ASN A 97 2.75 -12.18 1.60
CA ASN A 97 2.54 -11.56 2.91
C ASN A 97 2.06 -10.13 2.72
N ILE A 98 1.57 -9.54 3.81
CA ILE A 98 1.11 -8.15 3.87
C ILE A 98 2.03 -7.38 4.81
N ASN A 99 2.63 -6.29 4.34
CA ASN A 99 3.50 -5.47 5.16
C ASN A 99 2.74 -4.21 5.61
N ILE A 100 2.51 -4.09 6.91
CA ILE A 100 1.92 -2.93 7.57
C ILE A 100 3.03 -2.20 8.31
N TYR A 101 3.27 -0.95 7.95
CA TYR A 101 4.20 -0.08 8.64
C TYR A 101 3.45 0.83 9.61
N CYS A 102 3.97 0.95 10.82
CA CYS A 102 3.32 1.65 11.92
C CYS A 102 4.28 2.64 12.60
N PRO A 103 3.82 3.83 13.02
CA PRO A 103 4.58 4.69 13.92
C PRO A 103 4.96 3.99 15.23
N VAL A 104 6.07 4.43 15.84
CA VAL A 104 6.59 3.86 17.09
C VAL A 104 5.57 3.90 18.25
N ASP A 105 4.74 4.94 18.29
CA ASP A 105 3.82 5.24 19.39
C ASP A 105 2.47 4.51 19.30
N THR A 106 2.16 3.89 18.15
CA THR A 106 0.89 3.18 17.92
C THR A 106 1.08 1.71 17.57
N TRP A 107 2.33 1.23 17.49
CA TRP A 107 2.66 -0.12 17.04
C TRP A 107 2.09 -1.23 17.94
N ASP A 108 2.22 -1.08 19.26
CA ASP A 108 1.72 -2.08 20.22
C ASP A 108 0.20 -2.22 20.18
N ASP A 109 -0.50 -1.08 20.22
CA ASP A 109 -1.96 -1.00 20.19
C ASP A 109 -2.54 -1.53 18.87
N LEU A 110 -1.92 -1.15 17.75
CA LEU A 110 -2.31 -1.67 16.44
C LEU A 110 -2.12 -3.18 16.38
N SER A 111 -0.95 -3.69 16.78
CA SER A 111 -0.67 -5.11 16.67
C SER A 111 -1.62 -5.98 17.49
N THR A 112 -1.97 -5.52 18.69
CA THR A 112 -2.96 -6.19 19.53
C THR A 112 -4.35 -6.13 18.88
N SER A 113 -4.76 -4.94 18.43
CA SER A 113 -6.05 -4.76 17.74
C SER A 113 -6.16 -5.64 16.48
N LEU A 114 -5.08 -5.76 15.72
CA LEU A 114 -5.04 -6.59 14.53
C LEU A 114 -5.19 -8.06 14.87
N ALA A 115 -4.46 -8.58 15.87
CA ALA A 115 -4.61 -9.96 16.31
C ALA A 115 -6.06 -10.29 16.70
N ASP A 116 -6.72 -9.37 17.40
CA ASP A 116 -8.12 -9.52 17.82
C ASP A 116 -9.08 -9.54 16.61
N ILE A 117 -8.93 -8.57 15.68
CA ILE A 117 -9.80 -8.41 14.50
C ILE A 117 -9.63 -9.56 13.50
N THR A 118 -8.40 -10.02 13.30
CA THR A 118 -8.11 -11.08 12.33
C THR A 118 -8.19 -12.48 12.94
N HIS A 119 -8.46 -12.57 14.25
CA HIS A 119 -8.37 -13.81 15.03
C HIS A 119 -7.04 -14.56 14.81
N ALA A 120 -5.95 -13.81 14.62
CA ALA A 120 -4.66 -14.35 14.23
C ALA A 120 -3.81 -14.72 15.45
N GLN A 121 -2.91 -15.69 15.25
CA GLN A 121 -1.87 -15.94 16.23
C GLN A 121 -0.75 -14.90 16.08
N LEU A 122 -0.43 -14.21 17.18
CA LEU A 122 0.62 -13.21 17.24
C LEU A 122 1.97 -13.83 17.63
N THR A 123 2.99 -13.60 16.81
CA THR A 123 4.39 -13.90 17.14
C THR A 123 5.22 -12.61 17.11
N LEU A 124 6.03 -12.38 18.13
CA LEU A 124 6.91 -11.21 18.22
C LEU A 124 8.32 -11.56 17.74
N GLU A 125 8.83 -10.80 16.77
CA GLU A 125 10.23 -10.83 16.34
C GLU A 125 10.89 -9.49 16.69
N ILE A 126 11.75 -9.48 17.72
CA ILE A 126 12.49 -8.26 18.06
C ILE A 126 13.58 -8.05 17.01
N ILE A 127 13.42 -6.99 16.21
CA ILE A 127 14.44 -6.52 15.29
C ILE A 127 15.35 -5.56 16.07
N SER A 128 16.25 -6.11 16.90
CA SER A 128 17.12 -5.28 17.75
C SER A 128 18.20 -4.58 16.91
N ASP A 129 18.27 -3.25 17.05
CA ASP A 129 19.42 -2.44 16.70
C ASP A 129 20.58 -2.74 17.69
N GLY A 130 21.43 -3.71 17.35
CA GLY A 130 22.76 -3.81 17.96
C GLY A 130 23.16 -5.21 18.44
N LEU A 131 24.16 -5.76 17.75
CA LEU A 131 25.11 -6.83 18.13
C LEU A 131 24.53 -8.13 18.74
N PRO A 132 24.85 -9.30 18.17
CA PRO A 132 24.39 -10.56 18.73
C PRO A 132 25.03 -10.79 20.12
N PRO A 133 24.26 -11.21 21.15
CA PRO A 133 24.83 -12.08 22.15
C PRO A 133 24.90 -13.47 21.53
N SER A 134 25.99 -13.73 20.79
CA SER A 134 26.44 -15.09 20.42
C SER A 134 25.34 -16.05 19.93
N ILE A 135 24.90 -15.93 18.68
CA ILE A 135 24.25 -17.03 17.97
C ILE A 135 25.04 -17.27 16.69
N ILE A 136 25.87 -18.31 16.74
CA ILE A 136 26.56 -18.88 15.58
C ILE A 136 25.48 -19.57 14.75
N SER A 137 24.83 -18.83 13.85
CA SER A 137 24.11 -19.41 12.73
C SER A 137 25.06 -19.47 11.54
N THR A 138 25.21 -20.64 10.94
CA THR A 138 26.10 -20.91 9.79
C THR A 138 25.50 -20.46 8.45
N GLU A 139 24.27 -19.94 8.46
CA GLU A 139 23.66 -19.31 7.30
C GLU A 139 23.90 -17.80 7.35
N PRO A 140 24.28 -17.13 6.25
CA PRO A 140 24.49 -15.69 6.24
C PRO A 140 23.15 -14.99 6.50
N ILE A 141 22.93 -14.61 7.76
CA ILE A 141 21.89 -13.66 8.14
C ILE A 141 22.29 -12.34 7.47
N VAL A 142 21.64 -12.01 6.36
CA VAL A 142 21.69 -10.66 5.79
C VAL A 142 21.08 -9.74 6.84
N THR A 143 21.94 -9.19 7.68
CA THR A 143 21.57 -8.24 8.72
C THR A 143 21.35 -6.91 8.01
N TYR A 144 20.12 -6.71 7.51
CA TYR A 144 19.64 -5.38 7.17
C TYR A 144 19.68 -4.57 8.47
N LEU A 145 20.70 -3.73 8.65
CA LEU A 145 20.76 -2.79 9.77
C LEU A 145 19.49 -1.92 9.70
N PRO A 146 18.52 -2.06 10.62
CA PRO A 146 17.18 -1.56 10.44
C PRO A 146 17.12 -0.11 10.92
N LEU A 147 17.90 0.76 10.27
CA LEU A 147 18.00 2.19 10.62
C LEU A 147 16.63 2.90 10.71
N GLY A 148 15.58 2.32 10.13
CA GLY A 148 14.22 2.84 10.20
C GLY A 148 13.19 2.03 10.99
N ALA A 149 13.46 0.78 11.38
CA ALA A 149 12.50 -0.11 12.03
C ALA A 149 13.00 -0.55 13.41
N SER A 150 12.18 -0.41 14.43
CA SER A 150 12.53 -0.82 15.80
C SER A 150 12.14 -2.27 16.11
N CYS A 151 11.14 -2.81 15.40
CA CYS A 151 10.53 -4.10 15.74
C CYS A 151 9.66 -4.64 14.60
N ARG A 152 9.39 -5.96 14.62
CA ARG A 152 8.41 -6.61 13.73
C ARG A 152 7.56 -7.58 14.52
N ARG A 153 6.25 -7.55 14.27
CA ARG A 153 5.32 -8.59 14.70
C ARG A 153 4.81 -9.32 13.48
N VAL A 154 4.73 -10.64 13.57
CA VAL A 154 4.15 -11.47 12.53
C VAL A 154 2.83 -12.01 13.04
N LEU A 155 1.75 -11.64 12.37
CA LEU A 155 0.44 -12.25 12.56
C LEU A 155 0.24 -13.34 11.51
N THR A 156 -0.14 -14.53 11.95
CA THR A 156 -0.48 -15.62 11.04
C THR A 156 -1.98 -15.85 11.06
N THR A 157 -2.60 -15.66 9.90
CA THR A 157 -4.00 -16.02 9.62
C THR A 157 -4.04 -17.34 8.83
N PRO A 158 -5.21 -17.98 8.66
CA PRO A 158 -5.34 -19.15 7.80
C PRO A 158 -4.97 -18.89 6.32
N SER A 159 -5.14 -17.66 5.83
CA SER A 159 -4.96 -17.31 4.42
C SER A 159 -3.62 -16.62 4.11
N THR A 160 -3.04 -15.91 5.06
CA THR A 160 -1.84 -15.08 4.84
C THR A 160 -1.08 -14.78 6.14
N THR A 161 0.10 -14.18 5.99
CA THR A 161 0.89 -13.61 7.09
C THR A 161 0.93 -12.09 6.97
N ILE A 162 0.79 -11.39 8.10
CA ILE A 162 0.86 -9.94 8.18
C ILE A 162 2.09 -9.56 9.00
N ASP A 163 3.00 -8.85 8.37
CA ASP A 163 4.19 -8.27 8.96
C ASP A 163 3.89 -6.84 9.43
N ILE A 164 3.88 -6.62 10.73
CA ILE A 164 3.68 -5.31 11.35
C ILE A 164 5.03 -4.76 11.76
N ILE A 165 5.55 -3.84 10.95
CA ILE A 165 6.87 -3.24 11.09
C ILE A 165 6.71 -1.93 11.86
N GLY A 166 7.25 -1.90 13.08
CA GLY A 166 7.25 -0.70 13.92
C GLY A 166 8.40 0.21 13.54
N SER A 167 8.10 1.49 13.35
CA SER A 167 9.13 2.50 13.11
C SER A 167 9.91 2.81 14.39
N CYS A 168 11.14 3.32 14.23
CA CYS A 168 11.87 3.99 15.31
C CYS A 168 11.47 5.47 15.47
N THR A 169 10.57 5.98 14.63
CA THR A 169 10.08 7.36 14.65
C THR A 169 8.55 7.40 14.71
N PRO A 170 7.94 8.57 14.94
CA PRO A 170 6.48 8.74 14.81
C PRO A 170 5.94 8.63 13.36
N SER A 171 6.76 8.26 12.37
CA SER A 171 6.36 8.14 10.96
C SER A 171 6.36 6.69 10.48
N ALA A 172 5.21 6.21 10.03
CA ALA A 172 5.08 4.91 9.36
C ALA A 172 5.88 4.80 8.06
N LEU A 173 6.26 5.92 7.45
CA LEU A 173 6.99 5.94 6.17
C LEU A 173 8.49 5.78 6.35
N PHE A 174 9.02 6.13 7.52
CA PHE A 174 10.46 6.12 7.77
C PHE A 174 11.10 4.75 7.52
N PRO A 175 10.53 3.61 8.01
CA PRO A 175 11.14 2.31 7.79
C PRO A 175 11.15 1.87 6.32
N ILE A 176 10.18 2.33 5.51
CA ILE A 176 10.03 1.90 4.11
C ILE A 176 11.30 2.21 3.31
N ALA A 177 11.89 3.39 3.54
CA ALA A 177 13.15 3.79 2.88
C ALA A 177 14.36 2.92 3.26
N HIS A 178 14.26 2.12 4.32
CA HIS A 178 15.34 1.30 4.87
C HIS A 178 15.09 -0.21 4.71
N PHE A 179 13.84 -0.63 4.55
CA PHE A 179 13.45 -2.04 4.51
C PHE A 179 13.41 -2.63 3.09
N ASP A 180 13.12 -1.80 2.09
CA ASP A 180 12.82 -2.27 0.75
C ASP A 180 13.72 -1.59 -0.29
N ASN A 181 14.78 -2.28 -0.71
CA ASN A 181 15.48 -1.99 -1.98
C ASN A 181 14.60 -2.24 -3.22
N THR A 182 13.29 -2.43 -3.04
CA THR A 182 12.36 -2.58 -4.16
C THR A 182 12.06 -1.19 -4.71
N LEU A 183 12.38 -1.00 -5.99
CA LEU A 183 12.19 0.25 -6.74
C LEU A 183 10.72 0.75 -6.73
N THR A 184 9.78 -0.03 -6.22
CA THR A 184 8.34 0.25 -6.18
C THR A 184 7.84 0.41 -4.74
N MET A 185 8.11 1.55 -4.12
CA MET A 185 7.60 1.90 -2.79
C MET A 185 6.19 2.50 -2.87
N ASN A 186 5.22 1.70 -3.27
CA ASN A 186 3.83 2.17 -3.21
C ASN A 186 3.31 2.06 -1.78
N VAL A 187 2.55 3.05 -1.37
CA VAL A 187 2.04 3.15 0.00
C VAL A 187 0.53 3.35 -0.07
N VAL A 188 -0.20 2.53 0.67
CA VAL A 188 -1.65 2.64 0.81
C VAL A 188 -1.99 2.84 2.28
N SER A 189 -2.50 4.02 2.60
CA SER A 189 -3.10 4.29 3.91
C SER A 189 -4.59 3.98 3.89
N ALA A 190 -5.26 4.12 5.03
CA ALA A 190 -6.72 4.03 5.10
C ALA A 190 -7.44 5.05 4.20
N ASP A 191 -6.79 6.17 3.86
CA ASP A 191 -7.43 7.33 3.23
C ASP A 191 -6.72 7.81 1.96
N ALA A 192 -5.65 7.15 1.52
CA ALA A 192 -4.91 7.60 0.35
C ALA A 192 -4.02 6.52 -0.24
N PHE A 193 -3.88 6.60 -1.55
CA PHE A 193 -2.91 5.85 -2.34
C PHE A 193 -1.77 6.79 -2.74
N ILE A 194 -0.53 6.35 -2.52
CA ILE A 194 0.69 7.09 -2.83
C ILE A 194 1.55 6.20 -3.73
N VAL A 195 1.80 6.67 -4.95
CA VAL A 195 2.56 5.97 -5.98
C VAL A 195 3.72 6.88 -6.42
N PRO A 196 4.91 6.75 -5.82
CA PRO A 196 6.02 7.68 -6.09
C PRO A 196 6.61 7.54 -7.51
N TYR A 197 6.46 6.36 -8.12
CA TYR A 197 7.01 6.04 -9.44
C TYR A 197 5.89 5.61 -10.40
N PRO A 198 5.03 6.55 -10.82
CA PRO A 198 3.88 6.25 -11.66
C PRO A 198 4.28 5.69 -13.04
N SER A 199 5.40 6.15 -13.59
CA SER A 199 5.89 5.77 -14.92
C SER A 199 6.33 4.31 -15.03
N THR A 200 6.73 3.67 -13.94
CA THR A 200 7.15 2.26 -13.94
C THR A 200 6.01 1.31 -14.30
N PHE A 201 4.76 1.75 -14.19
CA PHE A 201 3.59 0.94 -14.51
C PHE A 201 3.04 1.19 -15.93
N SER A 202 3.33 2.34 -16.53
CA SER A 202 2.87 2.64 -17.88
C SER A 202 3.50 1.74 -18.96
N ASP A 203 4.71 1.24 -18.70
CA ASP A 203 5.45 0.41 -19.66
C ASP A 203 5.20 -1.11 -19.50
N VAL A 204 4.73 -1.55 -18.32
CA VAL A 204 4.49 -2.98 -18.02
C VAL A 204 3.23 -3.50 -18.72
N SER A 205 2.24 -2.64 -18.96
CA SER A 205 1.08 -2.99 -19.80
C SER A 205 1.40 -3.14 -21.30
N ALA A 206 2.59 -2.70 -21.73
CA ALA A 206 3.03 -2.74 -23.13
C ALA A 206 4.20 -3.71 -23.41
N SER A 207 4.83 -4.28 -22.38
CA SER A 207 6.00 -5.14 -22.56
C SER A 207 5.93 -6.41 -21.72
N THR A 208 5.55 -7.50 -22.38
CA THR A 208 6.02 -8.85 -22.03
C THR A 208 7.53 -8.79 -21.86
N LEU A 209 8.03 -9.18 -20.68
CA LEU A 209 9.44 -9.33 -20.30
C LEU A 209 10.37 -9.60 -21.49
N GLN A 210 11.00 -8.56 -22.00
CA GLN A 210 12.25 -8.65 -22.74
C GLN A 210 13.29 -7.83 -22.01
N SER A 211 14.23 -8.55 -21.41
CA SER A 211 15.46 -8.01 -20.83
C SER A 211 16.11 -7.07 -21.85
N SER A 212 16.22 -5.80 -21.52
CA SER A 212 17.28 -4.97 -22.06
C SER A 212 17.91 -4.16 -20.96
N LYS A 213 19.22 -4.36 -20.84
CA LYS A 213 20.15 -3.39 -20.27
C LYS A 213 19.97 -2.12 -21.10
N ASP A 214 19.56 -1.02 -20.47
CA ASP A 214 20.23 0.26 -20.63
C ASP A 214 19.43 1.42 -20.02
N SER A 215 20.21 2.41 -19.59
CA SER A 215 19.92 3.84 -19.49
C SER A 215 19.51 4.41 -18.14
N GLU A 216 20.48 5.13 -17.59
CA GLU A 216 20.35 6.20 -16.61
C GLU A 216 19.35 7.26 -17.11
N HIS A 217 18.18 7.36 -16.47
CA HIS A 217 17.37 8.58 -16.51
C HIS A 217 17.03 8.95 -15.06
N ARG A 218 17.60 10.06 -14.60
CA ARG A 218 17.24 10.67 -13.31
C ARG A 218 15.80 11.18 -13.38
N GLY A 219 14.86 10.32 -13.01
CA GLY A 219 13.44 10.62 -12.93
C GLY A 219 13.16 11.66 -11.85
N LYS A 220 12.46 12.73 -12.22
CA LYS A 220 11.88 13.69 -11.29
C LYS A 220 10.79 12.97 -10.50
N ILE A 221 10.99 12.74 -9.20
CA ILE A 221 9.99 12.10 -8.34
C ILE A 221 8.81 13.06 -8.19
N VAL A 222 7.67 12.74 -8.80
CA VAL A 222 6.42 13.49 -8.63
C VAL A 222 5.58 12.71 -7.63
N TRP A 223 5.44 13.25 -6.42
CA TRP A 223 4.53 12.71 -5.42
C TRP A 223 3.08 12.96 -5.89
N GLN A 224 2.37 11.90 -6.23
CA GLN A 224 0.95 11.97 -6.59
C GLN A 224 0.14 11.20 -5.55
N SER A 225 -0.80 11.89 -4.89
CA SER A 225 -1.70 11.30 -3.91
C SER A 225 -3.13 11.35 -4.41
N LEU A 226 -3.79 10.19 -4.45
CA LEU A 226 -5.25 10.12 -4.59
C LEU A 226 -5.86 10.08 -3.18
N GLY A 227 -6.43 11.20 -2.72
CA GLY A 227 -7.10 11.25 -1.42
C GLY A 227 -8.50 10.63 -1.50
N LEU A 228 -8.82 9.71 -0.59
CA LEU A 228 -10.09 8.97 -0.50
C LEU A 228 -11.23 9.76 0.18
N GLY A 229 -11.06 11.08 0.32
CA GLY A 229 -12.09 11.98 0.85
C GLY A 229 -12.22 11.96 2.37
N CYS A 230 -11.70 13.00 3.01
CA CYS A 230 -12.30 13.58 4.21
C CYS A 230 -12.11 15.09 4.10
N LYS A 231 -13.15 15.89 4.37
CA LYS A 231 -13.05 17.35 4.43
C LYS A 231 -11.93 17.68 5.42
N GLN A 232 -10.96 18.50 5.00
CA GLN A 232 -10.07 19.15 5.96
C GLN A 232 -10.95 19.90 6.97
N ALA A 233 -10.99 19.41 8.21
CA ALA A 233 -11.23 20.30 9.33
C ALA A 233 -10.03 21.25 9.34
N LYS A 234 -10.31 22.55 9.11
CA LYS A 234 -9.33 23.60 9.40
C LYS A 234 -8.95 23.45 10.88
N VAL A 235 -7.68 23.18 11.14
CA VAL A 235 -7.05 23.53 12.41
C VAL A 235 -6.60 24.98 12.30
#